data_AF-A0A180G1L1-F1
#
_entry.id   AF-A0A180G1L1-F1
#
_cell.length_a   1.000
_cell.length_b   1.000
_cell.length_c   1.000
_cell.angle_alpha   90.00
_cell.angle_beta   90.00
_cell.angle_gamma   90.00
#
_symmetry.space_group_name_H-M   'P 1'
#
loop_
_entity.id
_entity.type
_entity.pdbx_description
1 polymer ?
#
loop_
_entity_poly.entity_id
_entity_poly.type
_entity_poly.pdbx_seq_one_letter_code
_entity_poly.pdbx_strand_id
1 'polypeptide(L)'
;MGLATYTATWAAIGFGIRCYQLGVMQRPLFTNLWAHGISTGLFGSLGYYFYHLKIRQRELLEERREESKIFQEAQRIKNALRQQQQEQIDSTMSH
;
A
#
# COMPACT_ATOMS: atom_id res chain seq x y z
N MET A 1 1.12 -5.91 6.37
CA MET A 1 2.51 -6.27 6.76
C MET A 1 2.90 -5.34 7.90
N GLY A 2 3.30 -5.86 9.06
CA GLY A 2 3.72 -5.00 10.17
C GLY A 2 5.01 -4.24 9.84
N LEU A 3 5.22 -3.08 10.48
CA LEU A 3 6.43 -2.26 10.34
C LEU A 3 7.70 -3.12 10.50
N ALA A 4 7.77 -3.91 11.57
CA ALA A 4 8.91 -4.75 11.89
C ALA A 4 9.24 -5.77 10.79
N THR A 5 8.22 -6.41 10.21
CA THR A 5 8.43 -7.36 9.11
C THR A 5 8.90 -6.67 7.84
N TYR A 6 8.37 -5.46 7.56
CA TYR A 6 8.76 -4.67 6.40
C TYR A 6 10.20 -4.18 6.52
N THR A 7 10.58 -3.61 7.66
CA THR A 7 11.95 -3.17 7.93
C THR A 7 12.93 -4.33 7.99
N ALA A 8 12.55 -5.47 8.57
CA ALA A 8 13.37 -6.68 8.59
C ALA A 8 13.62 -7.23 7.19
N THR A 9 12.61 -7.23 6.31
CA THR A 9 12.78 -7.63 4.91
C THR A 9 13.79 -6.73 4.20
N TRP A 10 13.66 -5.41 4.36
CA TRP A 10 14.61 -4.46 3.78
C TRP A 10 16.02 -4.63 4.35
N ALA A 11 16.15 -4.81 5.66
CA ALA A 11 17.42 -5.08 6.32
C ALA A 11 18.08 -6.38 5.81
N ALA A 12 17.29 -7.45 5.64
CA ALA A 12 17.75 -8.72 5.09
C ALA A 12 18.23 -8.59 3.63
N ILE A 13 17.59 -7.74 2.83
CA ILE A 13 18.06 -7.42 1.47
C ILE A 13 19.43 -6.74 1.52
N GLY A 14 19.63 -5.74 2.40
CA GLY A 14 20.94 -5.09 2.57
C GLY A 14 22.03 -6.09 2.95
N PHE A 15 21.74 -6.95 3.92
CA PHE A 15 22.64 -8.05 4.29
C PHE A 15 22.96 -8.96 3.10
N GLY A 16 21.93 -9.38 2.35
CA GLY A 16 22.06 -10.24 1.18
C GLY A 16 22.89 -9.61 0.07
N ILE A 17 22.74 -8.32 -0.21
CA ILE A 17 23.55 -7.59 -1.19
C ILE A 17 25.02 -7.60 -0.79
N ARG A 18 25.33 -7.41 0.49
CA ARG A 18 26.71 -7.47 0.97
C ARG A 18 27.30 -8.88 0.82
N CYS A 19 26.54 -9.91 1.16
CA CYS A 19 26.96 -11.30 0.94
C CYS A 19 27.13 -11.61 -0.55
N TYR A 20 26.24 -11.11 -1.41
CA TYR A 20 26.33 -11.26 -2.86
C TYR A 20 27.59 -10.62 -3.43
N GLN A 21 27.90 -9.39 -3.01
CA GLN A 21 29.13 -8.70 -3.42
C GLN A 21 30.39 -9.53 -3.07
N LEU A 22 30.44 -10.09 -1.87
CA LEU A 22 31.58 -10.92 -1.44
C LEU A 22 31.65 -12.25 -2.20
N GLY A 23 30.49 -12.86 -2.48
CA GLY A 23 30.39 -14.07 -3.30
C GLY A 23 30.94 -13.87 -4.72
N VAL A 24 30.56 -12.76 -5.37
CA VAL A 24 31.08 -12.41 -6.70
C VAL A 24 32.60 -12.18 -6.68
N MET A 25 33.13 -11.59 -5.60
CA MET A 25 34.57 -11.38 -5.43
C MET A 25 35.33 -12.62 -4.95
N GLN A 26 34.67 -13.79 -4.83
CA GLN A 26 35.23 -15.03 -4.26
C GLN A 26 35.89 -14.83 -2.89
N ARG A 27 35.40 -13.86 -2.11
CA ARG A 27 35.89 -13.59 -0.75
C ARG A 27 35.00 -14.29 0.28
N PRO A 28 35.53 -14.68 1.46
CA PRO A 28 34.71 -15.32 2.48
C PRO A 28 33.55 -14.40 2.89
N LEU A 29 32.34 -14.98 2.97
CA LEU A 29 31.08 -14.24 3.14
C LEU A 29 31.02 -13.39 4.41
N PHE A 30 31.72 -13.81 5.47
CA PHE A 30 31.73 -13.09 6.75
C PHE A 30 32.96 -12.20 6.94
N THR A 31 33.67 -11.87 5.86
CA THR A 31 34.74 -10.87 5.92
C THR A 31 34.16 -9.50 6.20
N ASN A 32 34.67 -8.83 7.25
CA ASN A 32 34.22 -7.52 7.71
C ASN A 32 32.73 -7.47 8.10
N LEU A 33 32.40 -8.04 9.27
CA LEU A 33 31.04 -7.98 9.86
C LEU A 33 30.50 -6.55 10.01
N TRP A 34 31.39 -5.57 10.23
CA TRP A 34 31.01 -4.15 10.29
C TRP A 34 30.34 -3.66 9.00
N ALA A 35 30.84 -4.09 7.84
CA ALA A 35 30.26 -3.72 6.55
C ALA A 35 28.85 -4.32 6.35
N HIS A 36 28.60 -5.51 6.91
CA HIS A 36 27.26 -6.10 6.94
C HIS A 36 26.34 -5.28 7.84
N GLY A 37 26.79 -4.90 9.04
CA GLY A 37 26.04 -4.02 9.95
C GLY A 37 25.66 -2.69 9.30
N ILE A 38 26.59 -2.03 8.60
CA ILE A 38 26.30 -0.80 7.86
C ILE A 38 25.27 -1.03 6.76
N SER A 39 25.45 -2.05 5.93
CA SER A 39 24.54 -2.31 4.80
C SER A 39 23.12 -2.67 5.29
N THR A 40 23.02 -3.56 6.28
CA THR A 40 21.77 -3.92 6.94
C THR A 40 21.10 -2.69 7.58
N GLY A 41 21.88 -1.84 8.26
CA GLY A 41 21.36 -0.61 8.87
C GLY A 41 20.87 0.41 7.85
N LEU A 42 21.60 0.58 6.73
CA LEU A 42 21.24 1.51 5.67
C LEU A 42 19.98 1.06 4.92
N PHE A 43 19.88 -0.21 4.57
CA PHE A 43 18.66 -0.73 3.92
C PHE A 43 17.49 -0.81 4.91
N GLY A 44 17.73 -1.18 6.16
CA GLY A 44 16.70 -1.19 7.20
C GLY A 44 16.11 0.21 7.46
N SER A 45 16.94 1.25 7.50
CA SER A 45 16.48 2.64 7.65
C SER A 45 15.73 3.13 6.42
N LEU A 46 16.16 2.76 5.21
CA LEU A 46 15.41 3.00 3.98
C LEU A 46 14.03 2.31 4.01
N GLY A 47 13.98 1.05 4.48
CA GLY A 47 12.73 0.32 4.66
C GLY A 47 11.77 1.04 5.62
N TYR A 48 12.29 1.55 6.74
CA TYR A 48 11.50 2.33 7.70
C TYR A 48 10.93 3.61 7.06
N TYR A 49 11.75 4.32 6.28
CA TYR A 49 11.33 5.52 5.57
C TYR A 49 10.24 5.23 4.53
N PHE A 50 10.42 4.20 3.69
CA PHE A 50 9.42 3.80 2.70
C PHE A 50 8.11 3.32 3.32
N TYR A 51 8.15 2.69 4.48
CA TYR A 51 6.94 2.30 5.19
C TYR A 51 6.09 3.52 5.57
N HIS A 52 6.71 4.59 6.06
CA HIS A 52 6.02 5.83 6.39
C HIS A 52 5.43 6.52 5.16
N LEU A 53 6.15 6.51 4.04
CA LEU A 53 5.61 7.03 2.77
C LEU A 53 4.37 6.25 2.32
N LYS A 54 4.39 4.92 2.44
CA LYS A 54 3.22 4.09 2.10
C LYS A 54 2.02 4.35 3.00
N ILE A 55 2.23 4.60 4.29
CA ILE A 55 1.13 4.95 5.21
C ILE A 55 0.44 6.21 4.70
N ARG A 56 1.21 7.27 4.42
CA ARG A 56 0.66 8.54 3.91
C ARG A 56 -0.10 8.35 2.59
N GLN A 57 0.44 7.53 1.68
CA GLN A 57 -0.26 7.23 0.42
C GLN A 57 -1.53 6.42 0.64
N ARG A 58 -1.55 5.50 1.60
CA ARG A 58 -2.71 4.67 1.92
C ARG A 58 -3.83 5.50 2.54
N GLU A 59 -3.50 6.42 3.43
CA GLU A 59 -4.45 7.38 4.01
C GLU A 59 -5.13 8.19 2.90
N LEU A 60 -4.35 8.75 1.98
CA LEU A 60 -4.90 9.50 0.84
C LEU A 60 -5.78 8.62 -0.07
N LEU A 61 -5.40 7.36 -0.30
CA LEU A 61 -6.20 6.43 -1.10
C LEU A 61 -7.49 5.99 -0.39
N GLU A 62 -7.47 5.88 0.93
CA GLU A 62 -8.65 5.56 1.74
C GLU A 62 -9.64 6.73 1.70
N GLU A 63 -9.17 7.96 1.86
CA GLU A 63 -9.98 9.18 1.74
C GLU A 63 -10.69 9.25 0.37
N ARG A 64 -9.97 9.03 -0.74
CA ARG A 64 -10.56 9.01 -2.10
C ARG A 64 -11.55 7.87 -2.32
N ARG A 65 -11.34 6.72 -1.68
CA ARG A 65 -12.26 5.59 -1.78
C ARG A 65 -13.55 5.84 -1.03
N GLU A 66 -13.49 6.53 0.11
CA GLU A 66 -14.67 6.92 0.87
C GLU A 66 -15.52 7.93 0.09
N GLU A 67 -14.90 8.95 -0.51
CA GLU A 67 -15.57 9.90 -1.41
C GLU A 67 -16.30 9.17 -2.57
N SER A 68 -15.64 8.19 -3.18
CA SER A 68 -16.20 7.42 -4.29
C SER A 68 -17.41 6.56 -3.89
N LYS A 69 -17.41 6.02 -2.67
CA LYS A 69 -18.54 5.21 -2.16
C LYS A 69 -19.77 6.09 -1.89
N ILE A 70 -19.57 7.24 -1.27
CA ILE A 70 -20.65 8.20 -0.98
C ILE A 70 -21.32 8.65 -2.29
N PHE A 71 -20.51 8.94 -3.32
CA PHE A 71 -21.05 9.33 -4.62
C PHE A 71 -21.85 8.20 -5.29
N GLN A 72 -21.38 6.95 -5.20
CA GLN A 72 -22.12 5.80 -5.72
C GLN A 72 -23.45 5.57 -4.99
N GLU A 73 -23.48 5.72 -3.67
CA GLU A 73 -24.70 5.59 -2.87
C GLU A 73 -25.72 6.68 -3.21
N ALA A 74 -25.27 7.93 -3.33
CA ALA A 74 -26.12 9.04 -3.78
C ALA A 74 -26.69 8.77 -5.20
N GLN A 75 -25.88 8.18 -6.07
CA GLN A 75 -26.31 7.84 -7.44
C GLN A 75 -27.33 6.68 -7.45
N ARG A 76 -27.21 5.71 -6.54
CA ARG A 76 -28.20 4.63 -6.38
C ARG A 76 -29.55 5.16 -5.87
N ILE A 77 -29.55 6.03 -4.86
CA ILE A 77 -30.78 6.64 -4.32
C ILE A 77 -31.48 7.46 -5.40
N LYS A 78 -30.71 8.25 -6.18
CA LYS A 78 -31.26 9.04 -7.28
C LYS A 78 -31.91 8.17 -8.36
N ASN A 79 -31.33 7.02 -8.68
CA ASN A 79 -31.90 6.08 -9.65
C ASN A 79 -33.17 5.41 -9.12
N ALA A 80 -33.20 5.01 -7.84
CA ALA A 80 -34.39 4.44 -7.19
C ALA A 80 -35.55 5.45 -7.13
N LEU A 81 -35.28 6.72 -6.81
CA LEU A 81 -36.28 7.79 -6.84
C LEU A 81 -36.84 8.01 -8.26
N ARG A 82 -35.98 7.94 -9.28
CA ARG A 82 -36.39 8.04 -10.68
C ARG A 82 -37.31 6.90 -11.09
N GLN A 83 -37.05 5.68 -10.62
CA GLN A 83 -37.92 4.52 -10.83
C GLN A 83 -39.28 4.70 -10.16
N GLN A 84 -39.30 5.16 -8.89
CA GLN A 84 -40.57 5.44 -8.20
C GLN A 84 -41.40 6.53 -8.88
N GLN A 85 -40.75 7.60 -9.38
CA GLN A 85 -41.45 8.62 -10.15
C GLN A 85 -42.03 8.05 -11.45
N GLN A 86 -41.28 7.19 -12.14
CA GLN A 86 -41.76 6.55 -13.36
C GLN A 86 -42.97 5.64 -13.09
N GLU A 87 -42.92 4.84 -12.04
CA GLU A 87 -44.04 3.98 -11.61
C GLU A 87 -45.27 4.80 -11.21
N GLN A 88 -45.08 5.93 -10.50
CA GLN A 88 -46.18 6.83 -10.19
C GLN A 88 -46.81 7.41 -11.45
N ILE A 89 -46.01 7.92 -12.38
CA ILE A 89 -46.52 8.49 -13.64
C ILE A 89 -47.31 7.44 -14.43
N ASP A 90 -46.80 6.22 -14.52
CA ASP A 90 -47.46 5.11 -15.24
C ASP A 90 -48.81 4.75 -14.59
N SER A 91 -48.86 4.65 -13.26
CA SER A 91 -50.11 4.40 -12.52
C SER A 91 -51.14 5.54 -12.63
N THR A 92 -50.68 6.77 -12.87
CA THR A 92 -51.56 7.94 -13.05
C THR A 92 -52.09 8.04 -14.49
N MET A 93 -51.42 7.43 -15.48
CA MET A 93 -51.86 7.40 -16.88
C MET A 93 -52.79 6.22 -17.21
N SER A 94 -52.79 5.16 -16.39
CA SER A 94 -53.64 3.97 -16.57
C SER A 94 -55.05 4.08 -15.98
N HIS A 95 -55.37 5.20 -15.33
CA HIS A 95 -56.68 5.52 -14.74
C HIS A 95 -57.44 6.52 -15.62
#